data_AF-A0AAD7GEX7-F1
#
_entry.id   AF-A0AAD7GEX7-F1
#
_cell.length_a   1.000
_cell.length_b   1.000
_cell.length_c   1.000
_cell.angle_alpha   90.00
_cell.angle_beta   90.00
_cell.angle_gamma   90.00
#
_symmetry.space_group_name_H-M   'P 1'
#
loop_
_entity.id
_entity.type
_entity.pdbx_description
1 polymer ?
#
loop_
_entity_poly.entity_id
_entity_poly.type
_entity_poly.pdbx_seq_one_letter_code
_entity_poly.pdbx_strand_id
1 'polypeptide(L)'
;MKEYLQDVQGQAMKDVGVWEWSDWVREDLSEVWHEFHLRPICLDTPLQKTTDERHVAKRQLMEQSPGMLTGPDGVRLLNEVWLPWYVLSATVTEAEINAATLRTGKKHRTAPGFADLRIAVVMWKHTTVSVQAFSIFNNHLDSEATFESFVVDGQSMSRRNPYAVGEKGKGLPTGTQYFWQGTHTWSTVFEATKRLQASKTQQSTVPRTEKAAASEDKIPKDRQPGVSFRIGHTIDTLKMSPKDFLQVRKDDLMPWTIWRVRCKQTPSPISTRPRNAPVAIDNNEDCSRVEADEVSITVIGLDGSLEPAYLFSAIYGIVPPSHAWRVKGSPVQFFLADKRVQAAGEHFHARFYHRDHGIHLNRLSINDHGDLSLTADRIAIVHNHKVRKYQADLGSSADDGFRTIPELGAANEYRTAFNAAICVMHPNIPAEASIYPTATDDAAFCRELGYTPVQVPFDARSVMRASGAHIDIRQHARQLLLEVPPLPHAQLDRLRTAITILALDVP
;
A
#
# COMPACT_ATOMS: atom_id res chain seq x y z
N MET A 1 0.10 4.76 -8.98
CA MET A 1 0.79 3.45 -8.89
C MET A 1 -0.10 2.38 -8.30
N LYS A 2 -0.47 2.53 -7.02
CA LYS A 2 -1.33 1.57 -6.31
C LYS A 2 -2.53 1.14 -7.14
N GLU A 3 -3.26 2.09 -7.73
CA GLU A 3 -4.41 1.77 -8.58
C GLU A 3 -4.08 0.95 -9.83
N TYR A 4 -2.95 1.17 -10.50
CA TYR A 4 -2.56 0.34 -11.65
C TYR A 4 -2.21 -1.09 -11.20
N LEU A 5 -1.47 -1.22 -10.10
CA LEU A 5 -1.15 -2.53 -9.53
C LEU A 5 -2.43 -3.26 -9.08
N GLN A 6 -3.41 -2.53 -8.56
CA GLN A 6 -4.75 -3.06 -8.27
C GLN A 6 -5.49 -3.48 -9.54
N ASP A 7 -5.42 -2.72 -10.63
CA ASP A 7 -6.05 -3.08 -11.90
C ASP A 7 -5.41 -4.35 -12.50
N VAL A 8 -4.09 -4.44 -12.46
CA VAL A 8 -3.33 -5.63 -12.92
C VAL A 8 -3.64 -6.86 -12.06
N GLN A 9 -3.70 -6.68 -10.74
CA GLN A 9 -4.12 -7.75 -9.84
C GLN A 9 -5.57 -8.14 -10.04
N GLY A 10 -6.46 -7.17 -10.27
CA GLY A 10 -7.86 -7.40 -10.60
C GLY A 10 -8.02 -8.20 -11.88
N GLN A 11 -7.11 -8.02 -12.85
CA GLN A 11 -7.01 -8.85 -14.05
C GLN A 11 -6.58 -10.28 -13.71
N ALA A 12 -5.53 -10.49 -12.90
CA ALA A 12 -5.16 -11.84 -12.45
C ALA A 12 -6.31 -12.55 -11.70
N MET A 13 -6.98 -11.84 -10.79
CA MET A 13 -8.14 -12.34 -10.06
C MET A 13 -9.32 -12.69 -10.98
N LYS A 14 -9.53 -11.90 -12.05
CA LYS A 14 -10.52 -12.18 -13.10
C LYS A 14 -10.20 -13.48 -13.83
N ASP A 15 -8.94 -13.65 -14.19
CA ASP A 15 -8.50 -14.77 -15.02
C ASP A 15 -8.50 -16.07 -14.22
N VAL A 16 -8.18 -16.01 -12.92
CA VAL A 16 -8.25 -17.15 -11.98
C VAL A 16 -9.65 -17.33 -11.38
N GLY A 17 -10.54 -16.35 -11.49
CA GLY A 17 -11.90 -16.40 -10.93
C GLY A 17 -11.92 -16.48 -9.40
N VAL A 18 -11.04 -15.73 -8.73
CA VAL A 18 -10.88 -15.70 -7.26
C VAL A 18 -11.10 -14.30 -6.71
N TRP A 19 -11.54 -14.22 -5.45
CA TRP A 19 -11.78 -12.95 -4.73
C TRP A 19 -10.55 -12.41 -4.01
N GLU A 20 -9.52 -13.23 -3.92
CA GLU A 20 -8.25 -12.88 -3.32
C GLU A 20 -7.17 -13.61 -4.09
N TRP A 21 -6.06 -12.93 -4.33
CA TRP A 21 -4.89 -13.51 -4.94
C TRP A 21 -3.65 -12.94 -4.28
N SER A 22 -2.80 -13.83 -3.76
CA SER A 22 -1.65 -13.48 -2.93
C SER A 22 -0.37 -14.17 -3.37
N ASP A 23 -0.35 -14.77 -4.56
CA ASP A 23 0.77 -15.58 -5.06
C ASP A 23 1.89 -14.71 -5.66
N TRP A 24 2.20 -13.62 -4.96
CA TRP A 24 3.27 -12.73 -5.31
C TRP A 24 4.60 -13.24 -4.75
N VAL A 25 5.57 -13.40 -5.64
CA VAL A 25 6.97 -13.63 -5.30
C VAL A 25 7.62 -12.28 -5.05
N ARG A 26 8.27 -12.15 -3.89
CA ARG A 26 8.99 -10.94 -3.48
C ARG A 26 10.48 -11.26 -3.44
N GLU A 27 11.25 -10.50 -4.20
CA GLU A 27 12.70 -10.52 -4.12
C GLU A 27 13.19 -9.13 -3.71
N ASP A 28 13.57 -9.02 -2.43
CA ASP A 28 14.22 -7.83 -1.92
C ASP A 28 15.72 -7.92 -2.21
N LEU A 29 16.18 -7.10 -3.14
CA LEU A 29 17.59 -6.99 -3.53
C LEU A 29 18.26 -5.79 -2.85
N SER A 30 17.61 -5.21 -1.84
CA SER A 30 18.15 -4.10 -1.05
C SER A 30 19.32 -4.53 -0.18
N GLU A 31 20.23 -3.59 0.04
CA GLU A 31 21.31 -3.74 1.01
C GLU A 31 20.73 -3.60 2.43
N VAL A 32 20.44 -4.74 3.06
CA VAL A 32 20.21 -4.97 4.51
C VAL A 32 19.08 -4.18 5.18
N TRP A 33 18.03 -4.91 5.52
CA TRP A 33 17.18 -4.60 6.67
C TRP A 33 17.95 -4.91 7.98
N HIS A 34 18.71 -3.94 8.50
CA HIS A 34 19.10 -4.00 9.91
C HIS A 34 17.98 -3.36 10.73
N GLU A 35 16.88 -4.09 10.88
CA GLU A 35 15.87 -3.69 11.85
C GLU A 35 16.22 -4.23 13.23
N PHE A 36 16.80 -3.32 14.01
CA PHE A 36 16.88 -3.37 15.45
C PHE A 36 15.50 -3.70 16.07
N HIS A 37 15.51 -4.70 16.97
CA HIS A 37 14.62 -4.91 18.13
C HIS A 37 13.32 -5.73 17.94
N LEU A 38 13.43 -7.05 18.17
CA LEU A 38 12.71 -7.82 19.23
C LEU A 38 12.65 -9.34 19.00
N ARG A 39 13.56 -9.94 18.21
CA ARG A 39 13.80 -11.39 18.27
C ARG A 39 15.27 -11.70 18.52
N PRO A 40 15.58 -12.77 19.30
CA PRO A 40 16.95 -13.16 19.55
C PRO A 40 17.64 -13.48 18.23
N ILE A 41 18.88 -12.99 18.13
CA ILE A 41 19.81 -13.15 17.02
C ILE A 41 20.01 -14.64 16.73
N CYS A 42 19.40 -15.14 15.65
CA CYS A 42 19.98 -16.25 14.90
C CYS A 42 21.05 -15.64 14.00
N LEU A 43 22.29 -16.12 14.11
CA LEU A 43 23.49 -15.60 13.45
C LEU A 43 23.54 -15.79 11.92
N ASP A 44 22.44 -16.16 11.28
CA ASP A 44 22.31 -16.32 9.84
C ASP A 44 21.77 -15.03 9.21
N THR A 45 22.56 -13.97 9.27
CA THR A 45 22.22 -12.68 8.65
C THR A 45 22.00 -12.87 7.15
N PRO A 46 20.90 -12.38 6.54
CA PRO A 46 20.74 -12.41 5.09
C PRO A 46 21.88 -11.62 4.45
N LEU A 47 22.77 -12.33 3.74
CA LEU A 47 23.87 -11.73 2.99
C LEU A 47 23.27 -10.72 2.01
N GLN A 48 23.80 -9.49 2.04
CA GLN A 48 23.53 -8.48 1.03
C GLN A 48 23.66 -9.10 -0.36
N LYS A 49 22.68 -8.82 -1.24
CA LYS A 49 22.86 -9.13 -2.65
C LYS A 49 23.95 -8.23 -3.22
N THR A 50 25.01 -8.86 -3.70
CA THR A 50 26.12 -8.20 -4.36
C THR A 50 25.62 -7.46 -5.61
N THR A 51 26.39 -6.47 -6.06
CA THR A 51 26.14 -5.79 -7.35
C THR A 51 26.03 -6.81 -8.50
N ASP A 52 26.86 -7.85 -8.49
CA ASP A 52 26.85 -8.92 -9.49
C ASP A 52 25.54 -9.73 -9.47
N GLU A 53 25.02 -10.07 -8.29
CA GLU A 53 23.72 -10.73 -8.16
C GLU A 53 22.58 -9.85 -8.69
N ARG A 54 22.64 -8.54 -8.47
CA ARG A 54 21.66 -7.58 -9.03
C ARG A 54 21.75 -7.51 -10.55
N HIS A 55 22.94 -7.59 -11.15
CA HIS A 55 23.10 -7.71 -12.60
C HIS A 55 22.54 -9.03 -13.14
N VAL A 56 22.72 -10.15 -12.43
CA VAL A 56 22.12 -11.43 -12.78
C VAL A 56 20.59 -11.32 -12.75
N ALA A 57 20.01 -10.77 -11.69
CA ALA A 57 18.56 -10.54 -11.58
C ALA A 57 18.04 -9.66 -12.71
N LYS A 58 18.76 -8.58 -13.07
CA LYS A 58 18.41 -7.72 -14.21
C LYS A 58 18.33 -8.48 -15.53
N ARG A 59 19.31 -9.35 -15.81
CA ARG A 59 19.31 -10.19 -17.03
C ARG A 59 18.13 -11.16 -17.04
N GLN A 60 17.86 -11.83 -15.94
CA GLN A 60 16.73 -12.75 -15.81
C GLN A 60 15.39 -12.02 -16.03
N LEU A 61 15.22 -10.82 -15.46
CA LEU A 61 14.04 -10.01 -15.69
C LEU A 61 13.85 -9.64 -17.17
N MET A 62 14.93 -9.28 -17.87
CA MET A 62 14.87 -8.98 -19.31
C MET A 62 14.55 -10.22 -20.16
N GLU A 63 15.04 -11.40 -19.77
CA GLU A 63 14.72 -12.67 -20.43
C GLU A 63 13.26 -13.07 -20.22
N GLN A 64 12.74 -12.87 -19.02
CA GLN A 64 11.37 -13.26 -18.66
C GLN A 64 10.30 -12.24 -19.09
N SER A 65 10.70 -10.98 -19.27
CA SER A 65 9.83 -9.82 -19.55
C SER A 65 10.46 -8.90 -20.61
N PRO A 66 10.57 -9.34 -21.88
CA PRO A 66 11.35 -8.64 -22.91
C PRO A 66 10.85 -7.22 -23.18
N GLY A 67 9.53 -6.96 -23.08
CA GLY A 67 8.97 -5.61 -23.21
C GLY A 67 9.21 -4.67 -22.04
N MET A 68 9.69 -5.13 -20.88
CA MET A 68 9.77 -4.30 -19.66
C MET A 68 10.69 -3.08 -19.81
N LEU A 69 11.85 -3.25 -20.45
CA LEU A 69 12.88 -2.21 -20.57
C LEU A 69 12.92 -1.58 -21.97
N THR A 70 11.76 -1.49 -22.60
CA THR A 70 11.64 -0.95 -23.95
C THR A 70 11.00 0.44 -23.93
N GLY A 71 11.12 1.14 -25.05
CA GLY A 71 10.71 2.54 -25.18
C GLY A 71 11.69 3.53 -24.53
N PRO A 72 11.44 4.85 -24.65
CA PRO A 72 12.45 5.86 -24.38
C PRO A 72 12.99 5.87 -22.94
N ASP A 73 12.13 5.66 -21.94
CA ASP A 73 12.57 5.60 -20.55
C ASP A 73 13.02 4.19 -20.16
N GLY A 74 12.36 3.12 -20.64
CA GLY A 74 12.81 1.74 -20.41
C GLY A 74 14.25 1.49 -20.86
N VAL A 75 14.64 1.99 -22.03
CA VAL A 75 16.00 1.87 -22.58
C VAL A 75 17.05 2.53 -21.68
N ARG A 76 16.69 3.60 -20.94
CA ARG A 76 17.62 4.24 -20.00
C ARG A 76 17.98 3.32 -18.84
N LEU A 77 17.05 2.46 -18.44
CA LEU A 77 17.28 1.48 -17.38
C LEU A 77 18.15 0.31 -17.84
N LEU A 78 18.47 0.17 -19.13
CA LEU A 78 19.45 -0.82 -19.61
C LEU A 78 20.87 -0.50 -19.15
N ASN A 79 21.18 0.77 -18.90
CA ASN A 79 22.50 1.20 -18.39
C ASN A 79 22.85 0.44 -17.08
N GLU A 80 24.10 0.00 -16.96
CA GLU A 80 24.62 -0.77 -15.83
C GLU A 80 24.47 -0.09 -14.47
N VAL A 81 24.37 1.25 -14.45
CA VAL A 81 24.16 2.02 -13.21
C VAL A 81 22.76 1.86 -12.62
N TRP A 82 21.79 1.38 -13.41
CA TRP A 82 20.45 1.07 -12.94
C TRP A 82 20.33 -0.40 -12.61
N LEU A 83 20.12 -0.69 -11.34
CA LEU A 83 20.01 -2.05 -10.82
C LEU A 83 18.65 -2.26 -10.16
N PRO A 84 18.08 -3.47 -10.29
CA PRO A 84 16.87 -3.81 -9.58
C PRO A 84 17.17 -3.78 -8.08
N TRP A 85 16.29 -3.10 -7.35
CA TRP A 85 16.33 -2.95 -5.90
C TRP A 85 15.27 -3.83 -5.26
N TYR A 86 14.06 -3.82 -5.83
CA TYR A 86 12.97 -4.64 -5.32
C TYR A 86 12.19 -5.18 -6.50
N VAL A 87 11.96 -6.50 -6.51
CA VAL A 87 11.19 -7.18 -7.54
C VAL A 87 9.98 -7.79 -6.87
N LEU A 88 8.83 -7.50 -7.46
CA LEU A 88 7.59 -8.14 -7.14
C LEU A 88 7.07 -8.78 -8.43
N SER A 89 6.97 -10.09 -8.46
CA SER A 89 6.50 -10.82 -9.63
C SER A 89 5.40 -11.78 -9.24
N ALA A 90 4.57 -12.13 -10.21
CA ALA A 90 3.57 -13.16 -10.05
C ALA A 90 3.23 -13.77 -11.39
N THR A 91 2.92 -15.06 -11.34
CA THR A 91 2.63 -15.87 -12.53
C THR A 91 1.34 -16.63 -12.28
N VAL A 92 0.38 -16.48 -13.18
CA VAL A 92 -0.80 -17.34 -13.24
C VAL A 92 -0.62 -18.27 -14.43
N THR A 93 -0.57 -19.56 -14.15
CA THR A 93 -0.31 -20.56 -15.18
C THR A 93 -1.48 -20.71 -16.13
N GLU A 94 -1.21 -21.12 -17.38
CA GLU A 94 -2.26 -21.45 -18.34
C GLU A 94 -3.28 -22.44 -17.76
N ALA A 95 -2.80 -23.42 -16.97
CA ALA A 95 -3.64 -24.42 -16.32
C ALA A 95 -4.63 -23.80 -15.32
N GLU A 96 -4.23 -22.80 -14.55
CA GLU A 96 -5.10 -22.10 -13.59
C GLU A 96 -6.16 -21.26 -14.30
N ILE A 97 -5.78 -20.56 -15.37
CA ILE A 97 -6.71 -19.79 -16.22
C ILE A 97 -7.74 -20.73 -16.86
N ASN A 98 -7.30 -21.88 -17.37
CA ASN A 98 -8.17 -22.89 -17.95
C ASN A 98 -9.12 -23.49 -16.89
N ALA A 99 -8.61 -23.80 -15.69
CA ALA A 99 -9.44 -24.29 -14.59
C ALA A 99 -10.49 -23.25 -14.14
N ALA A 100 -10.14 -21.97 -14.11
CA ALA A 100 -11.06 -20.88 -13.81
C ALA A 100 -12.14 -20.70 -14.89
N THR A 101 -11.76 -20.82 -16.16
CA THR A 101 -12.66 -20.81 -17.32
C THR A 101 -13.72 -21.91 -17.18
N LEU A 102 -13.28 -23.13 -16.84
CA LEU A 102 -14.17 -24.26 -16.60
C LEU A 102 -15.13 -24.04 -15.42
N ARG A 103 -14.64 -23.45 -14.32
CA ARG A 103 -15.47 -23.17 -13.12
C ARG A 103 -16.53 -22.10 -13.37
N THR A 104 -16.21 -21.05 -14.12
CA THR A 104 -17.10 -19.90 -14.30
C THR A 104 -18.03 -20.04 -15.49
N GLY A 105 -17.74 -20.96 -16.43
CA GLY A 105 -18.48 -21.11 -17.68
C GLY A 105 -18.35 -19.92 -18.64
N LYS A 106 -17.61 -18.88 -18.25
CA LYS A 106 -17.23 -17.78 -19.13
C LYS A 106 -16.04 -18.25 -19.93
N LYS A 107 -16.21 -18.44 -21.24
CA LYS A 107 -15.07 -18.58 -22.15
C LYS A 107 -14.24 -17.30 -22.02
N HIS A 108 -13.12 -17.38 -21.31
CA HIS A 108 -12.07 -16.41 -21.51
C HIS A 108 -11.70 -16.47 -22.99
N ARG A 109 -11.66 -15.31 -23.65
CA ARG A 109 -11.25 -15.18 -25.05
C ARG A 109 -9.74 -15.41 -25.21
N THR A 110 -9.14 -16.23 -24.37
CA THR A 110 -7.78 -16.67 -24.59
C THR A 110 -7.82 -17.62 -25.79
N ALA A 111 -7.16 -17.22 -26.87
CA ALA A 111 -6.96 -18.08 -28.02
C ALA A 111 -6.23 -19.36 -27.56
N PRO A 112 -6.38 -20.50 -28.27
CA PRO A 112 -5.57 -21.68 -27.98
C PRO A 112 -4.07 -21.33 -28.02
N GLY A 113 -3.33 -21.64 -26.95
CA GLY A 113 -1.89 -21.37 -26.84
C GLY A 113 -1.49 -20.08 -26.10
N PHE A 114 -2.29 -19.63 -25.13
CA PHE A 114 -1.89 -18.51 -24.28
C PHE A 114 -0.71 -18.89 -23.39
N ALA A 115 0.29 -18.01 -23.33
CA ALA A 115 1.36 -18.11 -22.35
C ALA A 115 0.82 -17.87 -20.93
N ASP A 116 1.58 -18.27 -19.92
CA ASP A 116 1.29 -17.91 -18.53
C ASP A 116 1.12 -16.39 -18.41
N LEU A 117 0.11 -15.94 -17.67
CA LEU A 117 -0.02 -14.52 -17.29
C LEU A 117 1.12 -14.20 -16.33
N ARG A 118 1.99 -13.27 -16.73
CA ARG A 118 3.15 -12.81 -15.97
C ARG A 118 3.00 -11.33 -15.69
N ILE A 119 3.13 -11.03 -14.41
CA ILE A 119 3.14 -9.66 -13.91
C ILE A 119 4.48 -9.47 -13.22
N ALA A 120 5.19 -8.40 -13.56
CA ALA A 120 6.41 -8.02 -12.88
C ALA A 120 6.40 -6.52 -12.57
N VAL A 121 6.85 -6.19 -11.38
CA VAL A 121 6.93 -4.83 -10.88
C VAL A 121 8.31 -4.67 -10.28
N VAL A 122 9.09 -3.78 -10.85
CA VAL A 122 10.50 -3.63 -10.52
C VAL A 122 10.76 -2.21 -10.08
N MET A 123 11.28 -2.07 -8.87
CA MET A 123 11.85 -0.83 -8.38
C MET A 123 13.34 -0.84 -8.67
N TRP A 124 13.82 0.22 -9.31
CA TRP A 124 15.20 0.36 -9.73
C TRP A 124 15.89 1.42 -8.89
N LYS A 125 17.15 1.17 -8.53
CA LYS A 125 18.03 2.15 -7.90
C LYS A 125 19.13 2.55 -8.85
N HIS A 126 19.41 3.83 -8.92
CA HIS A 126 20.64 4.30 -9.51
C HIS A 126 21.79 4.10 -8.50
N THR A 127 22.89 3.47 -8.90
CA THR A 127 24.00 3.11 -7.98
C THR A 127 24.76 4.31 -7.44
N THR A 128 24.92 5.36 -8.25
CA THR A 128 25.71 6.55 -7.87
C THR A 128 24.90 7.75 -7.41
N VAL A 129 23.58 7.77 -7.61
CA VAL A 129 22.73 8.90 -7.20
C VAL A 129 21.50 8.43 -6.45
N SER A 130 21.01 9.27 -5.54
CA SER A 130 19.79 9.02 -4.77
C SER A 130 18.53 9.25 -5.62
N VAL A 131 18.43 8.54 -6.74
CA VAL A 131 17.28 8.55 -7.65
C VAL A 131 16.84 7.11 -7.87
N GLN A 132 15.54 6.94 -7.93
CA GLN A 132 14.91 5.66 -8.22
C GLN A 132 14.10 5.73 -9.51
N ALA A 133 13.82 4.56 -10.04
CA ALA A 133 12.88 4.37 -11.12
C ALA A 133 12.00 3.17 -10.81
N PHE A 134 10.98 2.99 -11.62
CA PHE A 134 10.00 1.94 -11.42
C PHE A 134 9.47 1.48 -12.77
N SER A 135 9.38 0.16 -12.96
CA SER A 135 8.80 -0.46 -14.15
C SER A 135 7.70 -1.43 -13.76
N ILE A 136 6.65 -1.47 -14.58
CA ILE A 136 5.60 -2.49 -14.53
C ILE A 136 5.62 -3.21 -15.86
N PHE A 137 5.37 -4.51 -15.80
CA PHE A 137 5.21 -5.39 -16.92
C PHE A 137 4.00 -6.29 -16.68
N ASN A 138 3.21 -6.47 -17.72
CA ASN A 138 2.11 -7.42 -17.78
C ASN A 138 2.07 -7.95 -19.21
N ASN A 139 2.24 -9.26 -19.42
CA ASN A 139 2.17 -9.85 -20.77
C ASN A 139 0.74 -10.16 -21.24
N HIS A 140 -0.27 -9.81 -20.45
CA HIS A 140 -1.65 -10.11 -20.78
C HIS A 140 -2.50 -8.85 -20.76
N LEU A 141 -2.78 -8.34 -21.96
CA LEU A 141 -3.77 -7.30 -22.16
C LEU A 141 -5.14 -7.93 -22.39
N ASP A 142 -6.17 -7.42 -21.70
CA ASP A 142 -7.55 -7.79 -22.04
C ASP A 142 -7.79 -7.50 -23.53
N SER A 143 -8.28 -8.48 -24.29
CA SER A 143 -8.47 -8.38 -25.75
C SER A 143 -9.30 -7.18 -26.24
N GLU A 144 -10.13 -6.61 -25.37
CA GLU A 144 -10.96 -5.44 -25.65
C GLU A 144 -10.38 -4.16 -25.00
N ALA A 145 -9.27 -4.25 -24.26
CA ALA A 145 -8.62 -3.09 -23.69
C ALA A 145 -7.93 -2.33 -24.82
N THR A 146 -8.12 -1.02 -24.79
CA THR A 146 -7.52 -0.11 -25.76
C THR A 146 -6.53 0.77 -25.02
N PHE A 147 -5.67 1.46 -25.76
CA PHE A 147 -4.79 2.46 -25.18
C PHE A 147 -5.56 3.48 -24.31
N GLU A 148 -6.78 3.86 -24.72
CA GLU A 148 -7.64 4.78 -23.96
C GLU A 148 -8.06 4.22 -22.61
N SER A 149 -8.16 2.90 -22.47
CA SER A 149 -8.46 2.24 -21.19
C SER A 149 -7.40 2.49 -20.11
N PHE A 150 -6.21 2.94 -20.52
CA PHE A 150 -5.09 3.28 -19.66
C PHE A 150 -4.92 4.79 -19.48
N VAL A 151 -5.16 5.58 -20.53
CA VAL A 151 -4.81 7.01 -20.51
C VAL A 151 -5.99 7.97 -20.30
N VAL A 152 -7.23 7.48 -20.36
CA VAL A 152 -8.44 8.30 -20.21
C VAL A 152 -9.07 8.12 -18.83
N ASP A 153 -9.18 9.22 -18.08
CA ASP A 153 -9.85 9.23 -16.77
C ASP A 153 -11.29 8.70 -16.86
N GLY A 154 -11.61 7.75 -16.00
CA GLY A 154 -12.92 7.11 -15.90
C GLY A 154 -13.07 5.85 -16.75
N GLN A 155 -12.19 5.58 -17.71
CA GLN A 155 -12.18 4.28 -18.40
C GLN A 155 -11.56 3.21 -17.50
N SER A 156 -12.16 2.01 -17.48
CA SER A 156 -11.70 0.91 -16.63
C SER A 156 -11.50 -0.36 -17.45
N MET A 157 -10.42 -1.09 -17.16
CA MET A 157 -10.23 -2.46 -17.62
C MET A 157 -11.12 -3.48 -16.87
N SER A 158 -11.68 -3.08 -15.72
CA SER A 158 -12.48 -3.96 -14.86
C SER A 158 -13.81 -4.37 -15.51
N ARG A 159 -14.41 -3.53 -16.38
CA ARG A 159 -15.65 -3.82 -17.14
C ARG A 159 -16.76 -4.55 -16.36
N ARG A 160 -17.06 -4.10 -15.14
CA ARG A 160 -18.06 -4.72 -14.24
C ARG A 160 -17.70 -6.15 -13.78
N ASN A 161 -16.43 -6.50 -13.81
CA ASN A 161 -15.94 -7.72 -13.21
C ASN A 161 -16.20 -7.67 -11.70
N PRO A 162 -16.94 -8.64 -11.12
CA PRO A 162 -17.14 -8.67 -9.67
C PRO A 162 -15.83 -8.80 -8.90
N TYR A 163 -14.82 -9.46 -9.47
CA TYR A 163 -13.55 -9.74 -8.81
C TYR A 163 -12.64 -8.51 -8.71
N ALA A 164 -12.71 -7.59 -9.67
CA ALA A 164 -11.88 -6.39 -9.69
C ALA A 164 -12.62 -5.19 -9.08
N VAL A 165 -11.99 -4.51 -8.13
CA VAL A 165 -12.64 -3.40 -7.43
C VAL A 165 -12.54 -2.11 -8.21
N GLY A 166 -13.69 -1.46 -8.39
CA GLY A 166 -13.81 -0.14 -9.02
C GLY A 166 -14.55 -0.18 -10.35
N GLU A 167 -15.55 0.68 -10.48
CA GLU A 167 -16.32 0.84 -11.73
C GLU A 167 -15.66 1.80 -12.72
N LYS A 168 -14.70 2.61 -12.26
CA LYS A 168 -14.03 3.67 -13.02
C LYS A 168 -12.53 3.57 -12.77
N GLY A 169 -11.74 3.40 -13.83
CA GLY A 169 -10.28 3.48 -13.75
C GLY A 169 -9.90 4.96 -13.77
N LYS A 170 -9.39 5.44 -12.64
CA LYS A 170 -8.84 6.79 -12.50
C LYS A 170 -7.31 6.75 -12.45
N GLY A 171 -6.73 5.55 -12.39
CA GLY A 171 -5.46 5.33 -11.72
C GLY A 171 -4.20 5.61 -12.49
N LEU A 172 -4.19 5.27 -13.77
CA LEU A 172 -2.97 5.46 -14.53
C LEU A 172 -2.75 6.93 -14.92
N PRO A 173 -3.73 7.68 -15.47
CA PRO A 173 -3.53 9.09 -15.82
C PRO A 173 -3.25 9.95 -14.58
N THR A 174 -4.05 9.78 -13.53
CA THR A 174 -3.89 10.51 -12.26
C THR A 174 -2.60 10.13 -11.56
N GLY A 175 -2.29 8.83 -11.50
CA GLY A 175 -1.05 8.34 -10.90
C GLY A 175 0.17 8.88 -11.63
N THR A 176 0.12 8.93 -12.96
CA THR A 176 1.24 9.41 -13.77
C THR A 176 1.39 10.92 -13.71
N GLN A 177 0.28 11.66 -13.70
CA GLN A 177 0.28 13.09 -13.43
C GLN A 177 0.88 13.40 -12.04
N TYR A 178 0.53 12.62 -11.01
CA TYR A 178 1.09 12.78 -9.68
C TYR A 178 2.60 12.52 -9.66
N PHE A 179 3.08 11.45 -10.31
CA PHE A 179 4.53 11.20 -10.43
C PHE A 179 5.24 12.33 -11.16
N TRP A 180 4.64 12.83 -12.23
CA TRP A 180 5.21 13.95 -12.96
C TRP A 180 5.29 15.23 -12.10
N GLN A 181 4.22 15.57 -11.38
CA GLN A 181 4.18 16.71 -10.47
C GLN A 181 5.18 16.57 -9.32
N GLY A 182 5.27 15.37 -8.74
CA GLY A 182 6.26 15.05 -7.71
C GLY A 182 7.68 15.24 -8.24
N THR A 183 8.01 14.61 -9.36
CA THR A 183 9.35 14.71 -9.96
C THR A 183 9.72 16.12 -10.41
N HIS A 184 8.76 16.96 -10.83
CA HIS A 184 9.00 18.37 -11.16
C HIS A 184 9.24 19.25 -9.92
N THR A 185 8.52 18.98 -8.84
CA THR A 185 8.77 19.64 -7.56
C THR A 185 10.19 19.31 -7.09
N TRP A 186 10.58 18.04 -7.19
CA TRP A 186 11.93 17.57 -6.85
C TRP A 186 13.03 18.13 -7.74
N SER A 187 12.84 18.19 -9.06
CA SER A 187 13.84 18.79 -9.95
C SER A 187 14.06 20.27 -9.65
N THR A 188 12.99 20.99 -9.31
CA THR A 188 13.04 22.40 -8.90
C THR A 188 13.80 22.57 -7.57
N VAL A 189 13.54 21.72 -6.57
CA VAL A 189 14.25 21.73 -5.28
C VAL A 189 15.72 21.36 -5.44
N PHE A 190 16.03 20.37 -6.29
CA PHE A 190 17.40 19.96 -6.57
C PHE A 190 18.20 21.08 -7.23
N GLU A 191 17.64 21.74 -8.24
CA GLU A 191 18.25 22.90 -8.89
C GLU A 191 18.45 24.07 -7.93
N ALA A 192 17.49 24.33 -7.05
CA ALA A 192 17.62 25.35 -6.00
C ALA A 192 18.75 25.02 -5.02
N THR A 193 18.88 23.75 -4.62
CA THR A 193 19.94 23.28 -3.71
C THR A 193 21.32 23.36 -4.34
N LYS A 194 21.44 23.00 -5.62
CA LYS A 194 22.69 23.14 -6.40
C LYS A 194 23.12 24.60 -6.49
N ARG A 195 22.18 25.54 -6.74
CA ARG A 195 22.45 26.98 -6.75
C ARG A 195 22.91 27.51 -5.38
N LEU A 196 22.27 27.05 -4.30
CA LEU A 196 22.69 27.37 -2.93
C LEU A 196 24.10 26.86 -2.61
N GLN A 197 24.43 25.63 -2.98
CA GLN A 197 25.77 25.08 -2.80
C GLN A 197 26.82 25.83 -3.63
N ALA A 198 26.53 26.15 -4.90
CA ALA A 198 27.41 26.95 -5.75
C ALA A 198 27.66 28.35 -5.18
N SER A 199 26.63 28.99 -4.59
CA SER A 199 26.75 30.30 -3.94
C SER A 199 27.61 30.27 -2.66
N LYS A 200 27.55 29.18 -1.88
CA LYS A 200 28.40 28.98 -0.71
C LYS A 200 29.87 28.76 -1.10
N THR A 201 30.14 28.04 -2.18
CA THR A 201 31.50 27.84 -2.69
C THR A 201 32.11 29.15 -3.22
N GLN A 202 31.31 30.06 -3.77
CA GLN A 202 31.78 31.38 -4.23
C GLN A 202 32.13 32.36 -3.11
N GLN A 203 31.67 32.15 -1.87
CA GLN A 203 32.03 33.00 -0.72
C GLN A 203 33.35 32.62 -0.03
N SER A 204 34.00 31.52 -0.43
CA SER A 204 35.34 31.17 0.05
C SER A 204 36.41 31.74 -0.89
N THR A 205 36.61 33.06 -0.82
CA THR A 205 37.62 33.77 -1.61
C THR A 205 39.04 33.47 -1.10
N VAL A 206 39.68 32.47 -1.71
CA VAL A 206 41.14 32.50 -1.94
C VAL A 206 41.32 32.79 -3.43
N PRO A 207 42.09 33.83 -3.82
CA PRO A 207 42.26 34.20 -5.22
C PRO A 207 43.09 33.13 -5.93
N ARG A 208 42.42 32.25 -6.66
CA ARG A 208 43.08 31.31 -7.57
C ARG A 208 42.89 31.80 -9.00
N THR A 209 43.93 32.45 -9.52
CA THR A 209 44.15 32.66 -10.94
C THR A 209 44.26 31.29 -11.62
N GLU A 210 43.26 30.92 -12.44
CA GLU A 210 43.47 30.32 -13.76
C GLU A 210 42.13 30.05 -14.46
N LYS A 211 42.11 30.40 -15.74
CA LYS A 211 41.02 30.20 -16.68
C LYS A 211 40.75 28.70 -16.87
N ALA A 212 39.75 28.16 -16.20
CA ALA A 212 39.08 26.94 -16.62
C ALA A 212 37.67 27.29 -17.08
N ALA A 213 37.38 27.01 -18.35
CA ALA A 213 36.05 27.17 -18.92
C ALA A 213 35.07 26.33 -18.09
N ALA A 214 34.13 27.00 -17.42
CA ALA A 214 33.02 26.36 -16.75
C ALA A 214 32.14 25.71 -17.81
N SER A 215 32.34 24.41 -18.06
CA SER A 215 31.35 23.60 -18.74
C SER A 215 30.10 23.64 -17.88
N GLU A 216 28.99 24.15 -18.42
CA GLU A 216 27.69 23.97 -17.81
C GLU A 216 27.50 22.48 -17.54
N ASP A 217 27.49 22.08 -16.26
CA ASP A 217 27.16 20.74 -15.81
C ASP A 217 25.71 20.46 -16.19
N LYS A 218 25.51 20.03 -17.45
CA LYS A 218 24.26 19.48 -17.93
C LYS A 218 23.95 18.32 -17.01
N ILE A 219 22.80 18.41 -16.33
CA ILE A 219 22.20 17.29 -15.63
C ILE A 219 22.29 16.08 -16.57
N PRO A 220 22.97 14.98 -16.19
CA PRO A 220 23.04 13.79 -17.03
C PRO A 220 21.62 13.44 -17.48
N LYS A 221 21.43 13.14 -18.77
CA LYS A 221 20.11 12.83 -19.34
C LYS A 221 19.38 11.77 -18.50
N ASP A 222 20.15 10.87 -17.88
CA ASP A 222 19.69 9.80 -17.01
C ASP A 222 18.99 10.27 -15.72
N ARG A 223 19.09 11.55 -15.36
CA ARG A 223 18.41 12.14 -14.19
C ARG A 223 17.14 12.91 -14.53
N GLN A 224 16.82 13.09 -15.81
CA GLN A 224 15.58 13.79 -16.17
C GLN A 224 14.39 12.88 -15.85
N PRO A 225 13.41 13.36 -15.09
CA PRO A 225 12.22 12.58 -14.84
C PRO A 225 11.48 12.31 -16.14
N GLY A 226 10.95 11.11 -16.25
CA GLY A 226 10.35 10.61 -17.48
C GLY A 226 9.28 9.58 -17.14
N VAL A 227 8.25 9.53 -17.98
CA VAL A 227 7.28 8.44 -17.96
C VAL A 227 7.01 7.99 -19.39
N SER A 228 7.35 6.73 -19.67
CA SER A 228 7.03 6.06 -20.92
C SER A 228 6.08 4.89 -20.66
N PHE A 229 5.21 4.63 -21.62
CA PHE A 229 4.34 3.45 -21.62
C PHE A 229 4.34 2.82 -22.99
N ARG A 230 4.17 1.52 -22.95
CA ARG A 230 4.17 0.64 -24.08
C ARG A 230 2.96 -0.29 -23.96
N ILE A 231 2.26 -0.46 -25.07
CA ILE A 231 1.17 -1.43 -25.22
C ILE A 231 1.40 -2.13 -26.55
N GLY A 232 1.78 -3.40 -26.51
CA GLY A 232 2.19 -4.19 -27.65
C GLY A 232 3.35 -3.55 -28.39
N HIS A 233 3.15 -3.26 -29.67
CA HIS A 233 4.15 -2.57 -30.51
C HIS A 233 4.04 -1.04 -30.46
N THR A 234 3.03 -0.50 -29.78
CA THR A 234 2.85 0.94 -29.60
C THR A 234 3.68 1.43 -28.43
N ILE A 235 4.55 2.41 -28.67
CA ILE A 235 5.34 3.09 -27.65
C ILE A 235 4.97 4.56 -27.61
N ASP A 236 4.83 5.10 -26.41
CA ASP A 236 4.44 6.49 -26.21
C ASP A 236 5.13 7.07 -24.96
N THR A 237 5.29 8.39 -24.94
CA THR A 237 5.87 9.15 -23.83
C THR A 237 4.91 10.26 -23.42
N LEU A 238 4.71 10.45 -22.12
CA LEU A 238 3.97 11.64 -21.66
C LEU A 238 4.94 12.79 -21.73
N LYS A 239 4.53 13.80 -22.48
CA LYS A 239 5.16 15.11 -22.42
C LYS A 239 4.11 16.07 -21.94
N MET A 240 4.45 16.86 -20.93
CA MET A 240 3.59 17.97 -20.54
C MET A 240 3.62 19.01 -21.67
N SER A 241 2.45 19.36 -22.19
CA SER A 241 2.38 20.49 -23.11
C SER A 241 2.69 21.79 -22.35
N PRO A 242 3.13 22.86 -23.03
CA PRO A 242 3.37 24.17 -22.41
C PRO A 242 2.13 24.83 -21.76
N LYS A 243 0.97 24.17 -21.81
CA LYS A 243 -0.31 24.64 -21.26
C LYS A 243 -0.79 23.75 -20.10
N ASP A 244 0.13 23.03 -19.44
CA ASP A 244 -0.13 22.15 -18.30
C ASP A 244 -1.08 20.96 -18.56
N PHE A 245 -1.33 20.63 -19.84
CA PHE A 245 -2.02 19.39 -20.19
C PHE A 245 -1.01 18.26 -20.41
N LEU A 246 -1.35 17.09 -19.89
CA LEU A 246 -0.66 15.84 -20.21
C LEU A 246 -0.88 15.53 -21.71
N GLN A 247 0.19 15.56 -22.50
CA GLN A 247 0.14 15.20 -23.91
C GLN A 247 0.80 13.84 -24.10
N VAL A 248 0.01 12.90 -24.59
CA VAL A 248 0.45 11.57 -25.00
C VAL A 248 0.93 11.69 -26.45
N ARG A 249 2.21 11.44 -26.73
CA ARG A 249 2.80 11.51 -28.07
C ARG A 249 3.06 10.10 -28.59
N LYS A 250 2.09 9.60 -29.36
CA LYS A 250 2.14 8.26 -29.96
C LYS A 250 3.21 8.20 -31.04
N ASP A 251 4.33 7.55 -30.74
CA ASP A 251 5.33 7.17 -31.73
C ASP A 251 4.95 5.79 -32.29
N ASP A 252 3.81 5.73 -32.97
CA ASP A 252 3.47 4.59 -33.82
C ASP A 252 4.09 4.82 -35.21
N LEU A 253 4.63 3.75 -35.80
CA LEU A 253 5.00 3.65 -37.22
C LEU A 253 3.79 3.87 -38.19
N MET A 254 2.62 4.26 -37.68
CA MET A 254 1.40 4.66 -38.40
C MET A 254 0.67 5.79 -37.64
N PRO A 255 0.40 6.96 -38.25
CA PRO A 255 0.06 8.15 -37.48
C PRO A 255 -1.44 8.31 -37.21
N TRP A 256 -1.90 7.90 -36.03
CA TRP A 256 -3.18 8.31 -35.44
C TRP A 256 -2.95 9.37 -34.37
N THR A 257 -3.77 10.43 -34.36
CA THR A 257 -3.70 11.52 -33.39
C THR A 257 -4.76 11.28 -32.31
N ILE A 258 -4.35 11.03 -31.07
CA ILE A 258 -5.26 10.99 -29.94
C ILE A 258 -5.65 12.43 -29.58
N TRP A 259 -6.95 12.71 -29.54
CA TRP A 259 -7.46 14.03 -29.20
C TRP A 259 -7.45 14.22 -27.69
N ARG A 260 -6.63 15.18 -27.22
CA ARG A 260 -6.78 16.02 -26.02
C ARG A 260 -7.65 15.41 -24.89
N VAL A 261 -7.04 14.88 -23.82
CA VAL A 261 -7.73 14.63 -22.54
C VAL A 261 -8.17 16.00 -21.98
N ARG A 262 -9.44 16.35 -22.16
CA ARG A 262 -10.03 17.58 -21.61
C ARG A 262 -10.54 17.30 -20.19
N CYS A 263 -9.92 17.90 -19.17
CA CYS A 263 -10.66 18.26 -17.98
C CYS A 263 -11.70 19.34 -18.41
N LYS A 264 -12.98 19.19 -18.06
CA LYS A 264 -14.11 20.07 -18.49
C LYS A 264 -13.68 21.56 -18.37
N GLN A 265 -13.75 22.44 -19.38
CA GLN A 265 -14.93 22.98 -20.08
C GLN A 265 -14.60 23.71 -21.42
N THR A 266 -15.66 23.86 -22.24
CA THR A 266 -15.94 24.74 -23.42
C THR A 266 -15.16 24.62 -24.75
N PRO A 267 -15.85 24.70 -25.92
CA PRO A 267 -15.27 24.44 -27.24
C PRO A 267 -14.81 25.71 -28.00
N SER A 268 -13.71 25.57 -28.76
CA SER A 268 -13.32 26.48 -29.86
C SER A 268 -12.79 25.67 -31.07
N PRO A 269 -12.86 26.21 -32.30
CA PRO A 269 -12.92 25.41 -33.53
C PRO A 269 -11.57 25.02 -34.14
N ILE A 270 -11.66 24.05 -35.06
CA ILE A 270 -10.60 23.24 -35.68
C ILE A 270 -9.94 23.97 -36.86
N SER A 271 -8.62 23.82 -37.01
CA SER A 271 -7.84 24.25 -38.18
C SER A 271 -7.15 23.04 -38.82
N THR A 272 -7.33 22.85 -40.13
CA THR A 272 -6.76 21.74 -40.93
C THR A 272 -5.59 22.22 -41.80
N ARG A 273 -4.45 21.51 -41.77
CA ARG A 273 -3.41 21.58 -42.81
C ARG A 273 -2.89 20.17 -43.14
N PRO A 274 -2.54 19.86 -44.41
CA PRO A 274 -2.31 18.49 -44.86
C PRO A 274 -0.84 18.01 -44.74
N ARG A 275 -0.71 16.69 -44.55
CA ARG A 275 0.50 15.84 -44.52
C ARG A 275 0.96 15.50 -45.94
N ASN A 276 2.27 15.29 -46.11
CA ASN A 276 2.87 14.08 -46.73
C ASN A 276 4.41 14.17 -46.74
N ALA A 277 5.09 13.27 -46.04
CA ALA A 277 6.47 12.85 -46.31
C ALA A 277 6.62 11.38 -45.86
N PRO A 278 7.39 10.54 -46.60
CA PRO A 278 7.59 9.14 -46.24
C PRO A 278 8.56 8.99 -45.07
N VAL A 279 8.25 8.09 -44.14
CA VAL A 279 9.03 7.81 -42.93
C VAL A 279 9.93 6.60 -43.16
N ALA A 280 11.19 6.71 -42.74
CA ALA A 280 12.19 5.65 -42.78
C ALA A 280 11.85 4.53 -41.78
N ILE A 281 12.03 3.27 -42.21
CA ILE A 281 11.88 2.08 -41.38
C ILE A 281 13.17 1.94 -40.55
N ASP A 282 13.04 1.97 -39.22
CA ASP A 282 14.16 1.84 -38.28
C ASP A 282 14.40 0.34 -37.98
N ASN A 283 15.63 -0.14 -38.17
CA ASN A 283 16.04 -1.54 -38.05
C ASN A 283 16.37 -1.94 -36.59
N ASN A 284 15.47 -1.62 -35.64
CA ASN A 284 15.70 -1.97 -34.24
C ASN A 284 15.23 -3.41 -33.96
N GLU A 285 16.17 -4.36 -33.92
CA GLU A 285 15.92 -5.79 -33.65
C GLU A 285 15.20 -6.04 -32.30
N ASP A 286 15.29 -5.10 -31.35
CA ASP A 286 14.64 -5.16 -30.04
C ASP A 286 13.09 -5.17 -30.12
N CYS A 287 12.50 -4.63 -31.18
CA CYS A 287 11.04 -4.65 -31.36
C CYS A 287 10.50 -6.05 -31.72
N SER A 288 11.36 -6.98 -32.16
CA SER A 288 10.95 -8.29 -32.69
C SER A 288 10.51 -9.29 -31.63
N ARG A 289 10.92 -9.10 -30.36
CA ARG A 289 10.69 -10.08 -29.27
C ARG A 289 9.46 -9.79 -28.42
N VAL A 290 8.77 -8.70 -28.68
CA VAL A 290 7.67 -8.27 -27.82
C VAL A 290 6.35 -8.62 -28.45
N GLU A 291 5.49 -9.26 -27.68
CA GLU A 291 4.16 -9.66 -28.10
C GLU A 291 3.19 -8.48 -28.08
N ALA A 292 2.09 -8.62 -28.82
CA ALA A 292 1.14 -7.52 -29.04
C ALA A 292 0.29 -7.18 -27.80
N ASP A 293 0.26 -8.08 -26.81
CA ASP A 293 -0.46 -7.99 -25.54
C ASP A 293 0.44 -7.61 -24.36
N GLU A 294 1.75 -7.42 -24.58
CA GLU A 294 2.64 -6.91 -23.54
C GLU A 294 2.36 -5.44 -23.24
N VAL A 295 2.17 -5.13 -21.97
CA VAL A 295 2.06 -3.78 -21.43
C VAL A 295 3.25 -3.52 -20.53
N SER A 296 3.96 -2.42 -20.80
CA SER A 296 4.99 -1.94 -19.89
C SER A 296 4.89 -0.45 -19.60
N ILE A 297 5.14 -0.08 -18.36
CA ILE A 297 5.13 1.31 -17.90
C ILE A 297 6.41 1.54 -17.14
N THR A 298 7.18 2.55 -17.52
CA THR A 298 8.42 2.91 -16.84
C THR A 298 8.38 4.37 -16.40
N VAL A 299 8.67 4.60 -15.12
CA VAL A 299 8.74 5.91 -14.47
C VAL A 299 10.16 6.11 -13.94
N ILE A 300 10.83 7.18 -14.33
CA ILE A 300 12.18 7.54 -13.88
C ILE A 300 12.15 8.87 -13.15
N GLY A 301 13.05 9.03 -12.17
CA GLY A 301 13.25 10.29 -11.45
C GLY A 301 12.51 10.35 -10.12
N LEU A 302 12.15 9.20 -9.55
CA LEU A 302 11.58 9.10 -8.22
C LEU A 302 12.63 9.44 -7.16
N ASP A 303 12.18 9.96 -6.02
CA ASP A 303 13.05 10.25 -4.88
C ASP A 303 13.73 8.97 -4.37
N GLY A 304 15.05 9.02 -4.20
CA GLY A 304 15.84 7.92 -3.64
C GLY A 304 15.51 7.56 -2.19
N SER A 305 14.76 8.40 -1.48
CA SER A 305 14.25 8.11 -0.12
C SER A 305 13.01 7.22 -0.10
N LEU A 306 12.36 6.99 -1.25
CA LEU A 306 11.12 6.22 -1.32
C LEU A 306 11.41 4.74 -1.00
N GLU A 307 10.78 4.20 0.04
CA GLU A 307 10.94 2.80 0.41
C GLU A 307 9.99 1.89 -0.39
N PRO A 308 10.44 0.68 -0.81
CA PRO A 308 9.56 -0.30 -1.44
C PRO A 308 8.32 -0.60 -0.59
N ALA A 309 8.50 -0.77 0.73
CA ALA A 309 7.40 -1.03 1.66
C ALA A 309 6.29 0.03 1.56
N TYR A 310 6.66 1.31 1.44
CA TYR A 310 5.68 2.38 1.27
C TYR A 310 4.98 2.32 -0.09
N LEU A 311 5.73 2.08 -1.18
CA LEU A 311 5.18 2.02 -2.53
C LEU A 311 4.18 0.86 -2.71
N PHE A 312 4.52 -0.30 -2.16
CA PHE A 312 3.73 -1.54 -2.24
C PHE A 312 2.72 -1.71 -1.10
N SER A 313 2.77 -0.86 -0.07
CA SER A 313 1.78 -0.87 1.02
C SER A 313 0.35 -0.64 0.48
N ALA A 314 -0.64 -1.28 1.10
CA ALA A 314 -2.05 -1.14 0.74
C ALA A 314 -2.38 -1.51 -0.72
N ILE A 315 -1.64 -2.48 -1.27
CA ILE A 315 -2.00 -3.17 -2.51
C ILE A 315 -2.25 -4.63 -2.15
N TYR A 316 -3.42 -5.14 -2.52
CA TYR A 316 -3.99 -6.41 -2.06
C TYR A 316 -3.00 -7.54 -1.87
N GLY A 317 -2.79 -7.99 -0.64
CA GLY A 317 -1.95 -9.17 -0.36
C GLY A 317 -0.49 -9.06 -0.82
N ILE A 318 -0.09 -7.95 -1.47
CA ILE A 318 1.23 -7.73 -2.04
C ILE A 318 2.22 -7.47 -0.92
N VAL A 319 1.87 -6.65 0.06
CA VAL A 319 2.59 -6.52 1.32
C VAL A 319 1.51 -6.40 2.40
N PRO A 320 1.25 -7.45 3.20
CA PRO A 320 0.34 -7.30 4.32
C PRO A 320 0.88 -6.19 5.23
N PRO A 321 0.01 -5.35 5.81
CA PRO A 321 0.45 -4.36 6.78
C PRO A 321 1.27 -5.02 7.88
N SER A 322 2.27 -4.30 8.40
CA SER A 322 2.95 -4.73 9.61
C SER A 322 1.92 -4.91 10.72
N HIS A 323 2.02 -6.03 11.45
CA HIS A 323 1.02 -6.38 12.46
C HIS A 323 -0.40 -6.46 11.90
N ALA A 324 -0.58 -7.14 10.77
CA ALA A 324 -1.90 -7.52 10.28
C ALA A 324 -2.30 -8.90 10.80
N TRP A 325 -3.57 -9.05 11.15
CA TRP A 325 -4.15 -10.29 11.62
C TRP A 325 -5.50 -10.52 10.97
N ARG A 326 -5.66 -11.74 10.43
CA ARG A 326 -6.89 -12.16 9.78
C ARG A 326 -7.65 -13.11 10.69
N VAL A 327 -8.92 -12.83 10.89
CA VAL A 327 -9.79 -13.70 11.66
C VAL A 327 -10.11 -14.95 10.84
N LYS A 328 -9.94 -16.13 11.44
CA LYS A 328 -10.10 -17.40 10.73
C LYS A 328 -11.54 -17.55 10.22
N GLY A 329 -11.68 -17.79 8.91
CA GLY A 329 -13.00 -17.94 8.27
C GLY A 329 -13.73 -16.62 8.01
N SER A 330 -13.12 -15.47 8.31
CA SER A 330 -13.69 -14.16 8.05
C SER A 330 -13.01 -13.45 6.87
N PRO A 331 -13.74 -12.64 6.09
CA PRO A 331 -13.14 -11.70 5.15
C PRO A 331 -12.47 -10.50 5.84
N VAL A 332 -12.61 -10.34 7.16
CA VAL A 332 -12.08 -9.20 7.90
C VAL A 332 -10.65 -9.47 8.37
N GLN A 333 -9.75 -8.60 7.95
CA GLN A 333 -8.43 -8.44 8.49
C GLN A 333 -8.37 -7.12 9.28
N PHE A 334 -7.59 -7.11 10.34
CA PHE A 334 -7.33 -5.92 11.14
C PHE A 334 -5.81 -5.70 11.13
N PHE A 335 -5.36 -4.48 11.35
CA PHE A 335 -3.94 -4.18 11.39
C PHE A 335 -3.65 -2.91 12.19
N LEU A 336 -2.42 -2.76 12.68
CA LEU A 336 -1.96 -1.49 13.26
C LEU A 336 -1.43 -0.58 12.16
N ALA A 337 -1.81 0.70 12.22
CA ALA A 337 -1.15 1.69 11.40
C ALA A 337 0.31 1.84 11.85
N ASP A 338 1.24 1.79 10.90
CA ASP A 338 2.68 1.90 11.15
C ASP A 338 3.01 3.18 11.93
N LYS A 339 3.71 3.03 13.06
CA LYS A 339 4.13 4.12 13.95
C LYS A 339 5.04 5.14 13.23
N ARG A 340 5.79 4.73 12.21
CA ARG A 340 6.65 5.63 11.42
C ARG A 340 5.83 6.62 10.62
N VAL A 341 4.70 6.16 10.09
CA VAL A 341 3.77 7.02 9.35
C VAL A 341 3.08 8.01 10.30
N GLN A 342 2.83 7.62 11.55
CA GLN A 342 2.31 8.53 12.59
C GLN A 342 3.33 9.62 12.97
N ALA A 343 4.63 9.30 12.98
CA ALA A 343 5.69 10.24 13.34
C ALA A 343 5.91 11.36 12.31
N ALA A 344 5.47 11.17 11.06
CA ALA A 344 5.58 12.16 9.99
C ALA A 344 4.62 13.35 10.13
N GLY A 345 3.82 13.44 11.20
CA GLY A 345 2.95 14.57 11.49
C GLY A 345 1.67 14.64 10.66
N GLU A 346 1.46 13.68 9.74
CA GLU A 346 0.14 13.48 9.14
C GLU A 346 -0.79 12.87 10.21
N HIS A 347 -1.92 13.54 10.49
CA HIS A 347 -2.97 13.01 11.36
C HIS A 347 -3.50 11.70 10.76
N PHE A 348 -2.91 10.57 11.17
CA PHE A 348 -3.35 9.27 10.73
C PHE A 348 -4.63 8.90 11.49
N HIS A 349 -5.76 9.34 10.96
CA HIS A 349 -7.04 8.71 11.27
C HIS A 349 -6.95 7.25 10.84
N ALA A 350 -7.50 6.34 11.64
CA ALA A 350 -7.51 4.95 11.21
C ALA A 350 -8.30 4.79 9.93
N ARG A 351 -7.95 3.76 9.17
CA ARG A 351 -8.37 3.62 7.79
C ARG A 351 -9.12 2.31 7.67
N PHE A 352 -10.37 2.40 7.21
CA PHE A 352 -11.09 1.24 6.75
C PHE A 352 -10.65 0.99 5.31
N TYR A 353 -9.87 -0.03 5.09
CA TYR A 353 -9.66 -0.57 3.77
C TYR A 353 -10.83 -1.49 3.42
N HIS A 354 -11.48 -1.28 2.28
CA HIS A 354 -12.23 -2.35 1.66
C HIS A 354 -11.34 -2.92 0.58
N ARG A 355 -10.88 -4.16 0.74
CA ARG A 355 -10.07 -4.82 -0.28
C ARG A 355 -8.85 -3.93 -0.59
N ASP A 356 -8.16 -3.50 0.45
CA ASP A 356 -6.99 -2.61 0.36
C ASP A 356 -7.28 -1.22 -0.25
N HIS A 357 -8.55 -0.81 -0.40
CA HIS A 357 -8.95 0.56 -0.72
C HIS A 357 -9.27 1.36 0.53
N GLY A 358 -8.43 2.34 0.84
CA GLY A 358 -8.64 3.23 1.98
C GLY A 358 -9.91 4.06 1.83
N ILE A 359 -10.88 3.80 2.69
CA ILE A 359 -12.02 4.65 3.02
C ILE A 359 -11.73 5.22 4.42
N HIS A 360 -11.95 6.52 4.57
CA HIS A 360 -11.79 7.17 5.86
C HIS A 360 -12.98 6.81 6.78
N LEU A 361 -12.90 5.68 7.49
CA LEU A 361 -13.88 5.29 8.51
C LEU A 361 -13.15 4.90 9.80
N ASN A 362 -13.39 5.67 10.86
CA ASN A 362 -13.11 5.37 12.28
C ASN A 362 -11.64 5.24 12.74
N ARG A 363 -11.45 4.85 14.02
CA ARG A 363 -10.17 4.75 14.76
C ARG A 363 -9.53 3.36 14.78
N LEU A 364 -10.16 2.36 14.16
CA LEU A 364 -9.59 1.03 13.98
C LEU A 364 -9.30 0.77 12.50
N SER A 365 -8.09 0.34 12.23
CA SER A 365 -7.62 -0.02 10.89
C SER A 365 -8.13 -1.41 10.54
N ILE A 366 -9.08 -1.49 9.61
CA ILE A 366 -9.78 -2.72 9.21
C ILE A 366 -9.62 -2.87 7.71
N ASN A 367 -9.33 -4.07 7.22
CA ASN A 367 -9.36 -4.42 5.81
C ASN A 367 -10.45 -5.48 5.56
N ASP A 368 -11.52 -5.11 4.87
CA ASP A 368 -12.59 -6.05 4.49
C ASP A 368 -12.35 -6.63 3.10
N HIS A 369 -12.11 -7.93 3.01
CA HIS A 369 -11.99 -8.67 1.75
C HIS A 369 -13.34 -9.21 1.24
N GLY A 370 -14.46 -8.76 1.84
CA GLY A 370 -15.82 -9.16 1.50
C GLY A 370 -16.29 -8.64 0.14
N ASP A 371 -17.59 -8.74 -0.13
CA ASP A 371 -18.21 -8.25 -1.38
C ASP A 371 -18.98 -6.94 -1.13
N LEU A 372 -18.34 -5.97 -0.46
CA LEU A 372 -18.96 -4.65 -0.32
C LEU A 372 -19.05 -3.95 -1.67
N SER A 373 -20.15 -3.24 -1.89
CA SER A 373 -20.31 -2.38 -3.05
C SER A 373 -19.81 -1.00 -2.69
N LEU A 374 -18.88 -0.45 -3.48
CA LEU A 374 -18.41 0.93 -3.33
C LEU A 374 -19.12 1.85 -4.32
N THR A 375 -19.17 3.14 -3.99
CA THR A 375 -19.55 4.17 -4.95
C THR A 375 -18.57 4.22 -6.11
N ALA A 376 -18.99 4.74 -7.28
CA ALA A 376 -18.16 4.73 -8.48
C ALA A 376 -16.83 5.53 -8.34
N ASP A 377 -16.76 6.45 -7.39
CA ASP A 377 -15.55 7.20 -7.01
C ASP A 377 -14.73 6.56 -5.89
N ARG A 378 -15.18 5.41 -5.35
CA ARG A 378 -14.53 4.61 -4.30
C ARG A 378 -14.36 5.30 -2.95
N ILE A 379 -15.09 6.39 -2.70
CA ILE A 379 -14.98 7.14 -1.44
C ILE A 379 -16.02 6.72 -0.39
N ALA A 380 -17.04 5.94 -0.77
CA ALA A 380 -18.11 5.51 0.13
C ALA A 380 -18.61 4.10 -0.18
N ILE A 381 -19.23 3.48 0.83
CA ILE A 381 -19.88 2.18 0.72
C ILE A 381 -21.35 2.38 0.33
N VAL A 382 -21.80 1.69 -0.72
CA VAL A 382 -23.21 1.69 -1.14
C VAL A 382 -24.01 0.89 -0.13
N HIS A 383 -24.98 1.55 0.51
CA HIS A 383 -25.82 0.93 1.53
C HIS A 383 -26.81 -0.06 0.91
N ASN A 384 -26.52 -1.36 1.04
CA ASN A 384 -27.35 -2.46 0.55
C ASN A 384 -27.30 -3.66 1.51
N HIS A 385 -27.91 -4.80 1.14
CA HIS A 385 -27.92 -6.00 1.99
C HIS A 385 -26.51 -6.54 2.30
N LYS A 386 -25.51 -6.28 1.44
CA LYS A 386 -24.12 -6.70 1.66
C LYS A 386 -23.47 -5.95 2.83
N VAL A 387 -23.86 -4.70 3.06
CA VAL A 387 -23.40 -3.90 4.23
C VAL A 387 -23.84 -4.52 5.55
N ARG A 388 -25.08 -5.03 5.62
CA ARG A 388 -25.58 -5.71 6.84
C ARG A 388 -24.78 -6.97 7.13
N LYS A 389 -24.48 -7.75 6.08
CA LYS A 389 -23.63 -8.94 6.20
C LYS A 389 -22.24 -8.55 6.70
N TYR A 390 -21.61 -7.55 6.08
CA TYR A 390 -20.32 -7.03 6.54
C TYR A 390 -20.35 -6.57 8.01
N GLN A 391 -21.40 -5.86 8.45
CA GLN A 391 -21.53 -5.44 9.85
C GLN A 391 -21.59 -6.63 10.81
N ALA A 392 -22.32 -7.69 10.44
CA ALA A 392 -22.38 -8.93 11.21
C ALA A 392 -21.02 -9.65 11.25
N ASP A 393 -20.39 -9.80 10.07
CA ASP A 393 -19.07 -10.43 9.93
C ASP A 393 -18.00 -9.65 10.71
N LEU A 394 -18.02 -8.31 10.64
CA LEU A 394 -17.13 -7.43 11.40
C LEU A 394 -17.36 -7.57 12.90
N GLY A 395 -18.61 -7.56 13.37
CA GLY A 395 -18.93 -7.73 14.79
C GLY A 395 -18.41 -9.06 15.33
N SER A 396 -18.67 -10.16 14.59
CA SER A 396 -18.15 -11.49 14.94
C SER A 396 -16.62 -11.55 14.90
N SER A 397 -16.00 -10.88 13.92
CA SER A 397 -14.54 -10.88 13.76
C SER A 397 -13.85 -10.03 14.81
N ALA A 398 -14.45 -8.91 15.21
CA ALA A 398 -13.93 -8.09 16.28
C ALA A 398 -13.97 -8.85 17.60
N ASP A 399 -15.10 -9.50 17.92
CA ASP A 399 -15.21 -10.33 19.12
C ASP A 399 -14.17 -11.48 19.14
N ASP A 400 -14.01 -12.20 18.02
CA ASP A 400 -12.98 -13.24 17.92
C ASP A 400 -11.56 -12.66 18.03
N GLY A 401 -11.27 -11.57 17.32
CA GLY A 401 -9.99 -10.89 17.36
C GLY A 401 -9.64 -10.39 18.76
N PHE A 402 -10.57 -9.79 19.49
CA PHE A 402 -10.36 -9.35 20.87
C PHE A 402 -10.14 -10.51 21.85
N ARG A 403 -10.73 -11.68 21.58
CA ARG A 403 -10.52 -12.88 22.42
C ARG A 403 -9.21 -13.59 22.12
N THR A 404 -8.76 -13.57 20.87
CA THR A 404 -7.67 -14.41 20.39
C THR A 404 -6.34 -13.67 20.19
N ILE A 405 -6.36 -12.34 20.09
CA ILE A 405 -5.18 -11.51 19.81
C ILE A 405 -4.99 -10.53 20.98
N PRO A 406 -4.14 -10.86 21.96
CA PRO A 406 -3.91 -10.02 23.14
C PRO A 406 -3.51 -8.58 22.80
N GLU A 407 -2.83 -8.36 21.67
CA GLU A 407 -2.39 -7.03 21.19
C GLU A 407 -3.56 -6.17 20.67
N LEU A 408 -4.63 -6.79 20.15
CA LEU A 408 -5.89 -6.10 19.85
C LEU A 408 -6.67 -5.76 21.12
N GLY A 409 -6.45 -6.55 22.17
CA GLY A 409 -6.91 -6.32 23.52
C GLY A 409 -6.22 -5.12 24.14
N ALA A 410 -6.40 -3.94 23.55
CA ALA A 410 -6.07 -2.64 24.11
C ALA A 410 -6.89 -2.32 25.38
N ALA A 411 -7.38 -3.34 26.11
CA ALA A 411 -7.93 -3.26 27.44
C ALA A 411 -7.06 -2.37 28.33
N ASN A 412 -5.73 -2.47 28.21
CA ASN A 412 -4.81 -1.59 28.92
C ASN A 412 -4.82 -0.14 28.42
N GLU A 413 -4.88 0.13 27.11
CA GLU A 413 -4.93 1.52 26.59
C GLU A 413 -6.27 2.20 26.88
N TYR A 414 -7.39 1.48 26.71
CA TYR A 414 -8.70 1.97 27.12
C TYR A 414 -8.77 2.17 28.63
N ARG A 415 -8.23 1.24 29.44
CA ARG A 415 -8.11 1.39 30.89
C ARG A 415 -7.28 2.61 31.25
N THR A 416 -6.15 2.85 30.60
CA THR A 416 -5.34 4.06 30.81
C THR A 416 -6.13 5.33 30.46
N ALA A 417 -6.84 5.36 29.34
CA ALA A 417 -7.64 6.52 28.93
C ALA A 417 -8.82 6.79 29.88
N PHE A 418 -9.56 5.75 30.27
CA PHE A 418 -10.64 5.86 31.25
C PHE A 418 -10.12 6.26 32.62
N ASN A 419 -9.00 5.70 33.06
CA ASN A 419 -8.37 6.08 34.32
C ASN A 419 -7.95 7.54 34.33
N ALA A 420 -7.34 8.03 33.26
CA ALA A 420 -6.98 9.44 33.12
C ALA A 420 -8.23 10.35 33.17
N ALA A 421 -9.31 9.99 32.47
CA ALA A 421 -10.56 10.74 32.49
C ALA A 421 -11.21 10.76 33.89
N ILE A 422 -11.19 9.63 34.59
CA ILE A 422 -11.69 9.53 35.98
C ILE A 422 -10.88 10.43 36.92
N CYS A 423 -9.56 10.45 36.82
CA CYS A 423 -8.72 11.33 37.64
C CYS A 423 -8.99 12.83 37.38
N VAL A 424 -9.33 13.22 36.14
CA VAL A 424 -9.74 14.59 35.82
C VAL A 424 -11.09 14.94 36.45
N MET A 425 -12.05 14.01 36.43
CA MET A 425 -13.38 14.22 37.02
C MET A 425 -13.36 14.18 38.56
N HIS A 426 -12.41 13.46 39.15
CA HIS A 426 -12.29 13.27 40.58
C HIS A 426 -10.89 13.68 41.07
N PRO A 427 -10.60 15.00 41.14
CA PRO A 427 -9.26 15.52 41.45
C PRO A 427 -8.77 15.17 42.86
N ASN A 428 -9.65 14.69 43.73
CA ASN A 428 -9.31 14.24 45.09
C ASN A 428 -8.71 12.82 45.12
N ILE A 429 -8.71 12.10 44.00
CA ILE A 429 -8.07 10.79 43.89
C ILE A 429 -6.56 11.01 43.68
N PRO A 430 -5.68 10.43 44.51
CA PRO A 430 -4.23 10.51 44.30
C PRO A 430 -3.84 9.96 42.93
N ALA A 431 -2.88 10.60 42.26
CA ALA A 431 -2.42 10.17 40.93
C ALA A 431 -1.87 8.72 40.90
N GLU A 432 -1.36 8.26 42.03
CA GLU A 432 -0.81 6.91 42.24
C GLU A 432 -1.89 5.87 42.61
N ALA A 433 -3.14 6.29 42.82
CA ALA A 433 -4.18 5.38 43.28
C ALA A 433 -4.60 4.41 42.18
N SER A 434 -4.62 3.11 42.51
CA SER A 434 -5.20 2.08 41.64
C SER A 434 -6.72 2.21 41.66
N ILE A 435 -7.29 2.94 40.69
CA ILE A 435 -8.74 3.16 40.60
C ILE A 435 -9.48 1.99 39.94
N TYR A 436 -10.71 1.74 40.38
CA TYR A 436 -11.62 0.81 39.71
C TYR A 436 -13.03 1.41 39.58
N PRO A 437 -13.56 1.60 38.37
CA PRO A 437 -14.91 2.08 38.15
C PRO A 437 -15.91 1.00 38.56
N THR A 438 -16.86 1.35 39.43
CA THR A 438 -17.72 0.35 40.08
C THR A 438 -19.17 0.80 40.20
N ALA A 439 -20.04 -0.18 40.45
CA ALA A 439 -21.41 0.00 40.88
C ALA A 439 -21.47 0.48 42.34
N THR A 440 -22.63 0.99 42.78
CA THR A 440 -22.82 1.42 44.19
C THR A 440 -22.59 0.30 45.20
N ASP A 441 -22.96 -0.93 44.84
CA ASP A 441 -22.93 -2.14 45.66
C ASP A 441 -21.55 -2.82 45.72
N ASP A 442 -20.70 -2.65 44.71
CA ASP A 442 -19.39 -3.32 44.63
C ASP A 442 -18.22 -2.50 45.25
N ALA A 443 -18.51 -1.32 45.79
CA ALA A 443 -17.47 -0.41 46.30
C ALA A 443 -16.69 -0.98 47.49
N ALA A 444 -17.33 -1.77 48.37
CA ALA A 444 -16.66 -2.43 49.48
C ALA A 444 -15.64 -3.48 48.97
N PHE A 445 -16.06 -4.29 48.01
CA PHE A 445 -15.23 -5.35 47.42
C PHE A 445 -14.03 -4.79 46.64
N CYS A 446 -14.20 -3.69 45.90
CA CYS A 446 -13.07 -2.99 45.27
C CYS A 446 -11.99 -2.58 46.29
N ARG A 447 -12.38 -2.08 47.46
CA ARG A 447 -11.43 -1.67 48.51
C ARG A 447 -10.68 -2.85 49.10
N GLU A 448 -11.35 -3.98 49.29
CA GLU A 448 -10.71 -5.21 49.79
C GLU A 448 -9.64 -5.75 48.84
N LEU A 449 -9.83 -5.55 47.54
CA LEU A 449 -8.86 -5.89 46.49
C LEU A 449 -7.74 -4.84 46.34
N GLY A 450 -7.74 -3.78 47.15
CA GLY A 450 -6.73 -2.71 47.10
C GLY A 450 -6.98 -1.62 46.06
N TYR A 451 -8.18 -1.56 45.48
CA TYR A 451 -8.57 -0.50 44.55
C TYR A 451 -9.31 0.65 45.24
N THR A 452 -9.19 1.85 44.68
CA THR A 452 -10.03 3.00 45.03
C THR A 452 -11.30 2.97 44.17
N PRO A 453 -12.48 2.64 44.74
CA PRO A 453 -13.71 2.56 43.96
C PRO A 453 -14.14 3.96 43.49
N VAL A 454 -14.49 4.07 42.20
CA VAL A 454 -15.05 5.29 41.62
C VAL A 454 -16.42 4.96 41.07
N GLN A 455 -17.46 5.58 41.62
CA GLN A 455 -18.81 5.39 41.11
C GLN A 455 -18.95 6.06 39.75
N VAL A 456 -19.37 5.28 38.76
CA VAL A 456 -19.58 5.74 37.39
C VAL A 456 -21.02 5.43 36.95
N PRO A 457 -21.64 6.32 36.14
CA PRO A 457 -22.99 6.08 35.60
C PRO A 457 -23.10 4.73 34.87
N PHE A 458 -24.30 4.15 34.84
CA PHE A 458 -24.55 2.86 34.18
C PHE A 458 -24.09 2.85 32.71
N ASP A 459 -24.37 3.92 31.96
CA ASP A 459 -23.97 4.03 30.55
C ASP A 459 -22.45 3.99 30.37
N ALA A 460 -21.70 4.67 31.25
CA ALA A 460 -20.24 4.67 31.23
C ALA A 460 -19.68 3.27 31.53
N ARG A 461 -20.29 2.53 32.48
CA ARG A 461 -19.91 1.14 32.78
C ARG A 461 -20.16 0.21 31.60
N SER A 462 -21.29 0.37 30.92
CA SER A 462 -21.59 -0.45 29.73
C SER A 462 -20.54 -0.26 28.64
N VAL A 463 -20.08 0.97 28.41
CA VAL A 463 -19.02 1.27 27.44
C VAL A 463 -17.66 0.72 27.92
N MET A 464 -17.30 0.93 29.18
CA MET A 464 -16.05 0.38 29.76
C MET A 464 -15.99 -1.15 29.68
N ARG A 465 -17.11 -1.83 29.94
CA ARG A 465 -17.23 -3.29 29.82
C ARG A 465 -17.14 -3.75 28.35
N ALA A 466 -17.87 -3.09 27.45
CA ALA A 466 -17.85 -3.42 26.02
C ALA A 466 -16.47 -3.21 25.38
N SER A 467 -15.70 -2.21 25.86
CA SER A 467 -14.34 -1.95 25.40
C SER A 467 -13.27 -2.85 26.01
N GLY A 468 -13.62 -3.68 27.00
CA GLY A 468 -12.67 -4.48 27.77
C GLY A 468 -11.77 -3.68 28.72
N ALA A 469 -11.95 -2.36 28.83
CA ALA A 469 -11.16 -1.50 29.73
C ALA A 469 -11.26 -1.96 31.19
N HIS A 470 -12.50 -2.21 31.63
CA HIS A 470 -12.82 -2.72 32.96
C HIS A 470 -13.86 -3.82 32.83
N ILE A 471 -13.47 -5.03 33.23
CA ILE A 471 -14.39 -6.16 33.38
C ILE A 471 -15.16 -6.01 34.70
N ASP A 472 -16.05 -6.95 35.00
CA ASP A 472 -16.71 -6.99 36.30
C ASP A 472 -15.68 -7.21 37.43
N ILE A 473 -15.78 -6.47 38.54
CA ILE A 473 -14.77 -6.55 39.62
C ILE A 473 -14.68 -7.95 40.21
N ARG A 474 -15.78 -8.71 40.25
CA ARG A 474 -15.80 -10.09 40.76
C ARG A 474 -15.14 -11.04 39.78
N GLN A 475 -15.35 -10.82 38.48
CA GLN A 475 -14.63 -11.53 37.42
C GLN A 475 -13.13 -11.21 37.45
N HIS A 476 -12.76 -9.95 37.67
CA HIS A 476 -11.37 -9.50 37.84
C HIS A 476 -10.71 -10.15 39.05
N ALA A 477 -11.39 -10.16 40.20
CA ALA A 477 -10.93 -10.85 41.39
C ALA A 477 -10.68 -12.33 41.11
N ARG A 478 -11.62 -13.01 40.43
CA ARG A 478 -11.46 -14.42 40.04
C ARG A 478 -10.25 -14.63 39.12
N GLN A 479 -9.99 -13.74 38.16
CA GLN A 479 -8.80 -13.80 37.32
C GLN A 479 -7.52 -13.64 38.15
N LEU A 480 -7.46 -12.63 39.03
CA LEU A 480 -6.34 -12.47 39.95
C LEU A 480 -6.10 -13.74 40.77
N LEU A 481 -7.16 -14.38 41.28
CA LEU A 481 -7.02 -15.62 42.05
C LEU A 481 -6.48 -16.80 41.24
N LEU A 482 -6.81 -16.88 39.95
CA LEU A 482 -6.35 -17.94 39.05
C LEU A 482 -4.91 -17.72 38.55
N GLU A 483 -4.45 -16.47 38.51
CA GLU A 483 -3.12 -16.08 38.04
C GLU A 483 -2.05 -16.11 39.15
N VAL A 484 -2.46 -16.26 40.41
CA VAL A 484 -1.56 -16.22 41.55
C VAL A 484 -0.72 -17.51 41.66
N PRO A 485 0.63 -17.43 41.58
CA PRO A 485 1.50 -18.56 41.89
C PRO A 485 1.35 -18.98 43.37
N PRO A 486 1.73 -20.22 43.76
CA PRO A 486 1.52 -20.71 45.13
C PRO A 486 2.12 -19.75 46.17
N LEU A 487 1.25 -19.14 46.98
CA LEU A 487 1.62 -18.07 47.90
C LEU A 487 2.21 -18.59 49.22
N PRO A 488 3.12 -17.81 49.84
CA PRO A 488 3.49 -17.97 51.25
C PRO A 488 2.26 -17.82 52.17
N HIS A 489 2.24 -18.54 53.30
CA HIS A 489 1.12 -18.61 54.25
C HIS A 489 0.53 -17.27 54.71
N ALA A 490 1.31 -16.19 54.74
CA ALA A 490 0.80 -14.87 55.17
C ALA A 490 -0.20 -14.22 54.18
N GLN A 491 -0.24 -14.66 52.92
CA GLN A 491 -1.19 -14.15 51.93
C GLN A 491 -2.41 -15.07 51.73
N LEU A 492 -2.40 -16.25 52.37
CA LEU A 492 -3.51 -17.21 52.35
C LEU A 492 -4.75 -16.67 53.07
N ASP A 493 -4.61 -15.78 54.06
CA ASP A 493 -5.76 -15.19 54.75
C ASP A 493 -6.49 -14.16 53.89
N ARG A 494 -5.76 -13.34 53.11
CA ARG A 494 -6.38 -12.44 52.11
C ARG A 494 -7.09 -13.25 51.01
N LEU A 495 -6.47 -14.33 50.56
CA LEU A 495 -7.05 -15.26 49.60
C LEU A 495 -8.31 -15.94 50.15
N ARG A 496 -8.29 -16.39 51.41
CA ARG A 496 -9.45 -16.98 52.09
C ARG A 496 -10.60 -16.00 52.23
N THR A 497 -10.34 -14.74 52.60
CA THR A 497 -11.37 -13.71 52.66
C THR A 497 -11.98 -13.45 51.29
N ALA A 498 -11.15 -13.29 50.25
CA ALA A 498 -11.64 -13.11 48.88
C ALA A 498 -12.46 -14.30 48.37
N ILE A 499 -12.03 -15.54 48.63
CA ILE A 499 -12.78 -16.76 48.28
C ILE A 499 -14.10 -16.84 49.05
N THR A 500 -14.10 -16.50 50.35
CA THR A 500 -15.31 -16.54 51.20
C THR A 500 -16.35 -15.54 50.68
N ILE A 501 -15.93 -14.35 50.28
CA ILE A 501 -16.83 -13.32 49.73
C ILE A 501 -17.34 -13.73 48.34
N LEU A 502 -16.51 -14.35 47.50
CA LEU A 502 -16.93 -14.88 46.19
C LEU A 502 -17.87 -16.10 46.31
N ALA A 503 -17.75 -16.91 47.36
CA ALA A 503 -18.54 -18.12 47.56
C ALA A 503 -19.91 -17.88 48.24
N LEU A 504 -20.07 -16.78 48.99
CA LEU A 504 -21.28 -16.45 49.73
C LEU A 504 -22.36 -15.74 48.89
N ASP A 505 -22.06 -15.37 47.63
CA ASP A 505 -22.93 -14.58 46.74
C ASP A 505 -23.42 -15.38 45.51
N VAL A 506 -23.39 -16.73 45.58
CA VAL A 506 -24.08 -17.57 44.57
C VAL A 506 -25.56 -17.63 44.94
N PRO A 507 -26.50 -17.16 44.10
CA PRO A 507 -27.93 -17.29 44.37
C PRO A 507 -28.41 -18.74 44.44
#